data_AF-A0A2T2S649-F1
#
_entry.id   AF-A0A2T2S649-F1
#
_cell.length_a   1.000
_cell.length_b   1.000
_cell.length_c   1.000
_cell.angle_alpha   90.00
_cell.angle_beta   90.00
_cell.angle_gamma   90.00
#
_symmetry.space_group_name_H-M   'P 1'
#
loop_
_entity.id
_entity.type
_entity.pdbx_description
1 polymer ?
#
loop_
_entity_poly.entity_id
_entity_poly.type
_entity_poly.pdbx_seq_one_letter_code
_entity_poly.pdbx_strand_id
1 'polypeptide(L)'
;MDTNVYTYEGDEVTVTWDRSATSTPRPAWTGCRCGRSGNKPLCDGSHDEGFEDEGYIAVDRLSTPDDAEDDGPLRIRATEDGPFVVEGPVTIEATDEETVAGHQGALCRCGASESKPFCDGSHSEVGFEAD
;
A
#
# COMPACT_ATOMS: atom_id res chain seq x y z
N MET A 1 4.94 -37.77 1.90
CA MET A 1 3.65 -37.97 1.22
C MET A 1 2.80 -36.80 1.63
N ASP A 2 2.93 -35.71 0.89
CA ASP A 2 2.30 -34.44 1.22
C ASP A 2 0.82 -34.52 0.84
N THR A 3 -0.05 -34.53 1.86
CA THR A 3 -1.49 -34.81 1.76
C THR A 3 -2.32 -33.72 1.08
N ASN A 4 -1.67 -32.74 0.44
CA ASN A 4 -2.29 -31.51 -0.06
C ASN A 4 -2.12 -31.27 -1.57
N VAL A 5 -1.36 -32.12 -2.27
CA VAL A 5 -1.19 -32.05 -3.73
C VAL A 5 -2.01 -33.14 -4.39
N TYR A 6 -2.86 -32.77 -5.34
CA TYR A 6 -3.73 -33.65 -6.09
C TYR A 6 -3.35 -33.60 -7.56
N THR A 7 -3.05 -34.74 -8.15
CA THR A 7 -2.72 -34.84 -9.57
C THR A 7 -3.80 -35.64 -10.29
N TYR A 8 -4.32 -35.07 -11.37
CA TYR A 8 -5.22 -35.72 -12.31
C TYR A 8 -4.49 -35.90 -13.64
N GLU A 9 -4.31 -37.14 -14.07
CA GLU A 9 -3.69 -37.48 -15.35
C GLU A 9 -4.80 -37.82 -16.36
N GLY A 10 -4.96 -36.99 -17.38
CA GLY A 10 -5.78 -37.28 -18.55
C GLY A 10 -4.93 -37.55 -19.79
N ASP A 11 -5.52 -38.14 -20.82
CA ASP A 11 -4.83 -38.56 -22.06
C ASP A 11 -4.18 -37.42 -22.85
N GLU A 12 -4.62 -36.17 -22.65
CA GLU A 12 -4.11 -34.97 -23.34
C GLU A 12 -3.42 -33.98 -22.39
N VAL A 13 -3.74 -34.01 -21.09
CA VAL A 13 -3.21 -33.07 -20.10
C VAL A 13 -3.11 -33.71 -18.73
N THR A 14 -2.04 -33.38 -18.02
CA THR A 14 -1.92 -33.64 -16.58
C THR A 14 -2.14 -32.34 -15.82
N VAL A 15 -3.11 -32.35 -14.90
CA VAL A 15 -3.45 -31.22 -14.04
C VAL A 15 -2.97 -31.53 -12.63
N THR A 16 -2.08 -30.69 -12.10
CA THR A 16 -1.67 -30.75 -10.70
C THR A 16 -2.27 -29.56 -9.96
N TRP A 17 -3.00 -29.84 -8.89
CA TRP A 17 -3.63 -28.83 -8.05
C TRP A 17 -3.17 -28.98 -6.60
N ASP A 18 -2.58 -27.92 -6.06
CA ASP A 18 -2.02 -27.88 -4.71
C ASP A 18 -2.93 -27.05 -3.79
N ARG A 19 -3.54 -27.69 -2.78
CA ARG A 19 -4.37 -27.01 -1.76
C ARG A 19 -3.57 -26.09 -0.84
N SER A 20 -2.26 -26.30 -0.75
CA SER A 20 -1.34 -25.47 0.01
C SER A 20 -0.76 -24.32 -0.81
N ALA A 21 -1.04 -24.27 -2.12
CA ALA A 21 -0.90 -23.06 -2.92
C ALA A 21 -2.00 -22.05 -2.54
N THR A 22 -2.10 -21.70 -1.26
CA THR A 22 -2.49 -20.34 -0.90
C THR A 22 -1.53 -19.46 -1.66
N SER A 23 -2.02 -18.57 -2.52
CA SER A 23 -1.24 -17.39 -2.93
C SER A 23 -0.61 -16.89 -1.63
N THR A 24 0.71 -16.99 -1.48
CA THR A 24 1.39 -16.41 -0.32
C THR A 24 0.77 -15.03 -0.18
N PRO A 25 0.11 -14.67 0.94
CA PRO A 25 -0.41 -13.33 1.08
C PRO A 25 0.77 -12.44 0.74
N ARG A 26 0.66 -11.69 -0.37
CA ARG A 26 1.70 -10.72 -0.74
C ARG A 26 1.94 -9.95 0.55
N PRO A 27 3.18 -9.75 1.01
CA PRO A 27 3.41 -8.99 2.24
C PRO A 27 2.64 -7.68 2.11
N ALA A 28 1.49 -7.63 2.79
CA ALA A 28 0.50 -6.59 2.60
C ALA A 28 0.74 -5.65 3.77
N TRP A 29 1.37 -4.53 3.45
CA TRP A 29 1.47 -3.44 4.40
C TRP A 29 0.10 -2.75 4.48
N THR A 30 -0.46 -2.65 5.68
CA THR A 30 -1.70 -1.90 5.93
C THR A 30 -1.36 -0.61 6.67
N GLY A 31 -1.35 0.51 5.94
CA GLY A 31 -1.12 1.83 6.52
C GLY A 31 -2.30 2.32 7.37
N CYS A 32 -2.02 3.05 8.45
CA CYS A 32 -3.04 3.71 9.25
C CYS A 32 -3.57 4.96 8.53
N ARG A 33 -4.83 4.91 8.07
CA ARG A 33 -5.54 6.09 7.52
C ARG A 33 -6.28 6.91 8.59
N CYS A 34 -6.71 6.27 9.68
CA CYS A 34 -7.54 6.94 10.70
C CYS A 34 -6.77 7.90 11.62
N GLY A 35 -5.43 7.83 11.64
CA GLY A 35 -4.59 8.65 12.52
C GLY A 35 -4.55 8.20 13.98
N ARG A 36 -5.33 7.21 14.39
CA ARG A 36 -5.45 6.77 15.79
C ARG A 36 -4.53 5.62 16.21
N SER A 37 -3.86 4.96 15.26
CA SER A 37 -2.98 3.83 15.58
C SER A 37 -1.91 4.22 16.61
N GLY A 38 -1.67 3.35 17.59
CA GLY A 38 -0.51 3.44 18.48
C GLY A 38 0.76 2.86 17.86
N ASN A 39 0.62 2.09 16.77
CA ASN A 39 1.70 1.45 16.02
C ASN A 39 1.91 2.11 14.65
N LYS A 40 1.80 3.44 14.59
CA LYS A 40 2.02 4.17 13.33
C LYS A 40 3.40 3.82 12.76
N PRO A 41 3.49 3.56 11.45
CA PRO A 41 2.49 3.86 10.43
C PRO A 41 1.51 2.73 10.10
N LEU A 42 1.56 1.62 10.84
CA LEU A 42 0.73 0.45 10.61
C LEU A 42 -0.65 0.63 11.22
N CYS A 43 -1.66 0.04 10.59
CA CYS A 43 -2.97 -0.12 11.20
C CYS A 43 -2.91 -1.19 12.29
N ASP A 44 -3.47 -0.89 13.47
CA ASP A 44 -3.58 -1.78 14.62
C ASP A 44 -5.04 -2.06 15.01
N GLY A 45 -6.00 -1.63 14.19
CA GLY A 45 -7.44 -1.78 14.47
C GLY A 45 -8.07 -0.60 15.21
N SER A 46 -7.31 0.42 15.64
CA SER A 46 -7.86 1.59 16.38
C SER A 46 -8.89 2.44 15.59
N HIS A 47 -9.20 2.06 14.35
CA HIS A 47 -10.23 2.70 13.54
C HIS A 47 -11.66 2.28 13.94
N ASP A 48 -11.83 1.20 14.72
CA ASP A 48 -13.13 0.71 15.21
C ASP A 48 -13.87 1.73 16.10
N GLU A 49 -13.17 2.72 16.64
CA GLU A 49 -13.75 3.82 17.42
C GLU A 49 -14.43 4.91 16.56
N GLY A 50 -14.93 4.56 15.36
CA GLY A 50 -15.73 5.44 14.51
C GLY A 50 -14.97 6.19 13.41
N PHE A 51 -14.03 5.52 12.74
CA PHE A 51 -13.45 6.04 11.50
C PHE A 51 -14.30 5.61 10.32
N GLU A 52 -14.83 6.58 9.57
CA GLU A 52 -15.61 6.36 8.35
C GLU A 52 -14.88 7.06 7.21
N ASP A 53 -14.45 6.28 6.23
CA ASP A 53 -13.74 6.73 5.03
C ASP A 53 -14.11 5.76 3.91
N GLU A 54 -14.73 6.28 2.86
CA GLU A 54 -15.21 5.47 1.75
C GLU A 54 -14.06 4.89 0.91
N GLY A 55 -12.83 5.37 1.11
CA GLY A 55 -11.63 4.84 0.45
C GLY A 55 -11.23 5.58 -0.81
N TYR A 56 -11.88 6.70 -1.14
CA TYR A 56 -11.58 7.53 -2.30
C TYR A 56 -10.21 8.24 -2.20
N ILE A 57 -9.66 8.58 -3.36
CA ILE A 57 -8.45 9.40 -3.50
C ILE A 57 -8.89 10.82 -3.88
N ALA A 58 -8.96 11.70 -2.88
CA ALA A 58 -9.51 13.05 -3.08
C ALA A 58 -8.58 13.98 -3.91
N VAL A 59 -7.28 13.72 -3.90
CA VAL A 59 -6.28 14.51 -4.61
C VAL A 59 -5.22 13.59 -5.19
N ASP A 60 -4.75 13.89 -6.40
CA ASP A 60 -3.55 13.27 -6.97
C ASP A 60 -2.32 14.13 -6.64
N ARG A 61 -1.31 13.52 -6.01
CA ARG A 61 0.00 14.14 -5.74
C ARG A 61 1.16 13.31 -6.23
N LEU A 62 0.91 12.44 -7.21
CA LEU A 62 1.97 11.77 -7.94
C LEU A 62 2.49 12.69 -9.05
N SER A 63 3.78 12.58 -9.34
CA SER A 63 4.41 13.19 -10.51
C SER A 63 5.17 12.15 -11.31
N THR A 64 5.31 12.42 -12.61
CA THR A 64 6.10 11.60 -13.53
C THR A 64 7.11 12.52 -14.22
N PRO A 65 8.42 12.40 -13.90
CA PRO A 65 9.47 13.08 -14.63
C PRO A 65 9.47 12.71 -16.12
N ASP A 66 9.90 13.60 -17.00
CA ASP A 66 9.94 13.35 -18.45
C ASP A 66 10.84 12.16 -18.83
N ASP A 67 11.92 11.93 -18.08
CA ASP A 67 12.87 10.83 -18.28
C ASP A 67 12.54 9.59 -17.42
N ALA A 68 11.30 9.44 -16.94
CA ALA A 68 10.89 8.30 -16.13
C ALA A 68 10.83 7.00 -16.95
N GLU A 69 11.20 5.89 -16.32
CA GLU A 69 11.14 4.54 -16.90
C GLU A 69 10.06 3.69 -16.22
N ASP A 70 9.12 3.14 -17.00
CA ASP A 70 8.00 2.35 -16.50
C ASP A 70 8.41 0.95 -16.01
N ASP A 71 9.58 0.44 -16.44
CA ASP A 71 10.10 -0.89 -16.09
C ASP A 71 11.09 -0.87 -14.90
N GLY A 72 11.18 0.28 -14.21
CA GLY A 72 12.07 0.49 -13.06
C GLY A 72 11.57 -0.14 -11.76
N PRO A 73 12.45 -0.30 -10.75
CA PRO A 73 12.03 -0.78 -9.44
C PRO A 73 11.22 0.29 -8.69
N LEU A 74 10.10 -0.11 -8.09
CA LEU A 74 9.42 0.68 -7.07
C LEU A 74 10.24 0.71 -5.78
N ARG A 75 10.55 1.91 -5.30
CA ARG A 75 11.24 2.17 -4.03
C ARG A 75 10.31 3.00 -3.14
N ILE A 76 10.06 2.50 -1.93
CA ILE A 76 9.34 3.22 -0.89
C ILE A 76 10.30 3.37 0.29
N ARG A 77 10.61 4.61 0.68
CA ARG A 77 11.58 4.93 1.72
C ARG A 77 10.93 5.72 2.84
N ALA A 78 11.06 5.27 4.09
CA ALA A 78 10.69 6.12 5.23
C ALA A 78 11.71 7.25 5.35
N THR A 79 11.24 8.47 5.63
CA THR A 79 12.10 9.57 6.05
C THR A 79 11.92 9.79 7.55
N GLU A 80 13.00 10.10 8.26
CA GLU A 80 12.98 10.52 9.67
C GLU A 80 11.85 11.54 9.90
N ASP A 81 10.99 11.26 10.88
CA ASP A 81 9.85 12.10 11.31
C ASP A 81 8.87 12.52 10.19
N GLY A 82 8.98 11.89 9.01
CA GLY A 82 8.33 12.35 7.80
C GLY A 82 7.57 11.25 7.04
N PRO A 83 7.17 11.53 5.80
CA PRO A 83 6.37 10.61 4.99
C PRO A 83 7.17 9.38 4.51
N PHE A 84 6.48 8.49 3.80
CA PHE A 84 7.14 7.59 2.88
C PHE A 84 7.36 8.27 1.54
N VAL A 85 8.60 8.36 1.07
CA VAL A 85 8.94 8.83 -0.27
C VAL A 85 8.85 7.65 -1.24
N VAL A 86 8.09 7.84 -2.31
CA VAL A 86 7.89 6.88 -3.40
C VAL A 86 8.72 7.32 -4.59
N GLU A 87 9.46 6.38 -5.18
CA GLU A 87 10.23 6.55 -6.41
C GLU A 87 10.11 5.32 -7.30
N GLY A 88 9.89 5.52 -8.59
CA GLY A 88 9.63 4.46 -9.56
C GLY A 88 8.12 4.26 -9.79
N PRO A 89 7.76 3.41 -10.76
CA PRO A 89 6.38 3.25 -11.21
C PRO A 89 5.48 2.80 -10.05
N VAL A 90 4.45 3.61 -9.76
CA VAL A 90 3.46 3.35 -8.72
C VAL A 90 2.05 3.59 -9.25
N THR A 91 1.13 2.72 -8.84
CA THR A 91 -0.31 2.89 -9.01
C THR A 91 -0.98 2.76 -7.65
N ILE A 92 -1.88 3.69 -7.35
CA ILE A 92 -2.71 3.67 -6.15
C ILE A 92 -4.15 3.52 -6.61
N GLU A 93 -4.80 2.46 -6.13
CA GLU A 93 -6.18 2.10 -6.46
C GLU A 93 -7.11 2.52 -5.32
N ALA A 94 -8.20 3.18 -5.67
CA ALA A 94 -9.29 3.54 -4.77
C ALA A 94 -10.35 2.42 -4.72
N THR A 95 -11.28 2.52 -3.78
CA THR A 95 -12.37 1.56 -3.60
C THR A 95 -13.42 1.59 -4.71
N ASP A 96 -13.52 2.69 -5.45
CA ASP A 96 -14.38 2.91 -6.61
C ASP A 96 -13.70 2.54 -7.94
N GLU A 97 -12.61 1.78 -7.89
CA GLU A 97 -11.83 1.32 -9.06
C GLU A 97 -11.09 2.45 -9.80
N GLU A 98 -11.16 3.69 -9.30
CA GLU A 98 -10.35 4.81 -9.79
C GLU A 98 -8.87 4.61 -9.42
N THR A 99 -7.98 5.06 -10.30
CA THR A 99 -6.53 4.90 -10.11
C THR A 99 -5.80 6.20 -10.34
N VAL A 100 -4.82 6.49 -9.49
CA VAL A 100 -3.78 7.49 -9.75
C VAL A 100 -2.44 6.79 -9.96
N ALA A 101 -1.68 7.21 -10.96
CA ALA A 101 -0.42 6.59 -11.33
C ALA A 101 0.67 7.64 -11.56
N GLY A 102 1.91 7.29 -11.21
CA GLY A 102 3.06 8.15 -11.44
C GLY A 102 4.36 7.49 -10.97
N HIS A 103 5.39 8.31 -10.75
CA HIS A 103 6.73 7.83 -10.45
C HIS A 103 7.35 8.41 -9.18
N GLN A 104 6.81 9.52 -8.69
CA GLN A 104 7.32 10.23 -7.51
C GLN A 104 6.15 10.72 -6.68
N GLY A 105 6.29 10.63 -5.36
CA GLY A 105 5.28 11.13 -4.43
C GLY A 105 5.66 10.92 -2.97
N ALA A 106 4.83 11.44 -2.07
CA ALA A 106 4.98 11.25 -0.64
C ALA A 106 3.68 10.71 -0.05
N LEU A 107 3.72 9.55 0.61
CA LEU A 107 2.59 8.93 1.29
C LEU A 107 2.60 9.27 2.78
N CYS A 108 1.42 9.52 3.34
CA CYS A 108 1.25 9.85 4.74
C CYS A 108 1.72 8.69 5.63
N ARG A 109 2.64 8.99 6.57
CA ARG A 109 3.14 8.06 7.59
C ARG A 109 2.56 8.36 8.98
N CYS A 110 2.29 9.64 9.26
CA CYS A 110 1.82 10.12 10.57
C CYS A 110 0.32 9.93 10.83
N GLY A 111 -0.49 9.70 9.78
CA GLY A 111 -1.94 9.57 9.88
C GLY A 111 -2.70 10.89 10.11
N ALA A 112 -2.03 12.05 10.15
CA ALA A 112 -2.67 13.36 10.36
C ALA A 112 -3.08 14.09 9.07
N SER A 113 -2.59 13.65 7.90
CA SER A 113 -2.86 14.35 6.65
C SER A 113 -4.36 14.45 6.33
N GLU A 114 -4.80 15.59 5.80
CA GLU A 114 -6.14 15.80 5.24
C GLU A 114 -6.22 15.35 3.76
N SER A 115 -5.07 15.06 3.15
CA SER A 115 -4.90 14.69 1.74
C SER A 115 -4.55 13.20 1.56
N LYS A 116 -4.99 12.34 2.48
CA LYS A 116 -4.67 10.90 2.44
C LYS A 116 -5.09 10.28 1.10
N PRO A 117 -4.29 9.34 0.55
CA PRO A 117 -3.13 8.69 1.17
C PRO A 117 -1.82 9.51 1.11
N PHE A 118 -1.84 10.70 0.51
CA PHE A 118 -0.65 11.53 0.34
C PHE A 118 -0.27 12.30 1.59
N CYS A 119 0.99 12.73 1.67
CA CYS A 119 1.46 13.67 2.66
C CYS A 119 1.14 15.12 2.22
N ASP A 120 0.74 15.96 3.17
CA ASP A 120 0.51 17.41 3.04
C ASP A 120 1.40 18.26 3.94
N GLY A 121 2.30 17.63 4.71
CA GLY A 121 3.15 18.31 5.68
C GLY A 121 2.64 18.25 7.12
N SER A 122 1.43 17.75 7.39
CA SER A 122 0.88 17.73 8.76
C SER A 122 1.70 16.91 9.75
N HIS A 123 2.62 16.05 9.30
CA HIS A 123 3.57 15.35 10.17
C HIS A 123 4.43 16.32 11.00
N SER A 124 4.85 17.45 10.44
CA SER A 124 5.62 18.46 11.16
C SER A 124 4.78 19.18 12.20
N GLU A 125 3.50 19.41 11.91
CA GLU A 125 2.57 20.13 12.79
C GLU A 125 2.16 19.30 14.01
N VAL A 126 1.94 17.99 13.82
CA VAL A 126 1.57 17.08 14.91
C VAL A 126 2.77 16.53 15.68
N GLY A 127 3.99 16.92 15.32
CA GLY A 127 5.21 16.43 15.95
C GLY A 127 5.37 14.92 15.82
N PHE A 128 5.18 14.39 14.62
CA PHE A 128 5.35 12.96 14.38
C PHE A 128 6.81 12.56 14.55
N GLU A 129 7.07 11.61 15.45
CA GLU A 129 8.41 11.08 15.74
C GLU A 129 8.48 9.61 15.31
N ALA A 130 9.36 9.29 14.36
CA ALA A 130 9.63 7.92 13.94
C ALA A 130 10.91 7.82 13.08
N ASP A 131 11.77 6.86 13.44
CA ASP A 131 12.95 6.47 12.66
C ASP A 131 12.59 5.68 11.38
#